data_AF-A0A5E4LTI6-F1
#
_entry.id   AF-A0A5E4LTI6-F1
#
_cell.length_a   1.000
_cell.length_b   1.000
_cell.length_c   1.000
_cell.angle_alpha   90.00
_cell.angle_beta   90.00
_cell.angle_gamma   90.00
#
_symmetry.space_group_name_H-M   'P 1'
#
loop_
_entity.id
_entity.type
_entity.pdbx_description
1 polymer ?
#
loop_
_entity_poly.entity_id
_entity_poly.type
_entity_poly.pdbx_seq_one_letter_code
_entity_poly.pdbx_strand_id
1 'polypeptide(L)'
;MSNETGEQWSEWLDFNQDMAKSVPETSGVFVMHTAMKILFIGSAKNLRASLLESLIIQCLEKAKRFRYMVTDSQEKIKERLIQDYIKKHNGNLPECMKTN
;
A
#
# COMPACT_ATOMS: atom_id res chain seq x y z
N MET A 1 19.67 14.78 -1.33
CA MET A 1 19.80 13.47 -0.66
C MET A 1 18.76 12.55 -1.29
N SER A 2 19.16 11.89 -2.37
CA SER A 2 18.38 10.89 -3.10
C SER A 2 18.67 9.55 -2.42
N ASN A 3 17.68 8.94 -1.79
CA ASN A 3 17.88 7.64 -1.17
C ASN A 3 18.01 6.58 -2.27
N GLU A 4 19.22 6.07 -2.46
CA GLU A 4 19.55 4.95 -3.35
C GLU A 4 19.00 3.63 -2.81
N THR A 5 17.72 3.39 -3.07
CA THR A 5 17.19 2.05 -3.30
C THR A 5 16.39 2.15 -4.60
N GLY A 6 16.72 1.34 -5.61
CA GLY A 6 16.07 1.31 -6.93
C GLY A 6 14.62 0.84 -6.89
N GLU A 7 13.84 1.37 -5.97
CA GLU A 7 12.45 1.06 -5.69
C GLU A 7 11.57 1.91 -6.60
N GLN A 8 11.21 1.33 -7.74
CA GLN A 8 10.35 1.96 -8.71
C GLN A 8 8.88 1.81 -8.28
N TRP A 9 8.41 2.82 -7.55
CA TRP A 9 6.99 2.97 -7.24
C TRP A 9 6.20 3.36 -8.50
N SER A 10 4.96 2.87 -8.59
CA SER A 10 3.99 3.41 -9.54
C SER A 10 3.66 4.86 -9.22
N GLU A 11 3.07 5.55 -10.18
CA GLU A 11 2.27 6.75 -9.91
C GLU A 11 1.16 6.43 -8.90
N TRP A 12 0.67 7.47 -8.23
CA TRP A 12 -0.55 7.33 -7.43
C TRP A 12 -1.74 7.16 -8.36
N LEU A 13 -2.46 6.05 -8.23
CA LEU A 13 -3.65 5.72 -8.99
C LEU A 13 -4.90 5.92 -8.13
N ASP A 14 -6.04 6.18 -8.76
CA ASP A 14 -7.31 6.24 -8.05
C ASP A 14 -7.69 4.87 -7.50
N PHE A 15 -8.16 4.82 -6.26
CA PHE A 15 -8.58 3.56 -5.64
C PHE A 15 -10.00 3.20 -6.11
N ASN A 16 -10.06 2.53 -7.25
CA ASN A 16 -11.27 2.02 -7.87
C ASN A 16 -10.99 0.72 -8.64
N GLN A 17 -12.06 0.07 -9.11
CA GLN A 17 -11.98 -1.23 -9.78
C GLN A 17 -11.18 -1.18 -11.09
N ASP A 18 -11.29 -0.12 -11.88
CA ASP A 18 -10.63 -0.02 -13.18
C ASP A 18 -9.11 0.11 -13.03
N MET A 19 -8.67 0.96 -12.10
CA MET A 19 -7.25 1.11 -11.79
C MET A 19 -6.69 -0.14 -11.10
N ALA A 20 -7.46 -0.82 -10.24
CA ALA A 20 -7.02 -2.08 -9.66
C ALA A 20 -6.81 -3.17 -10.73
N LYS A 21 -7.68 -3.24 -11.76
CA LYS A 21 -7.56 -4.18 -12.89
C LYS A 21 -6.35 -3.91 -13.78
N SER A 22 -5.88 -2.66 -13.88
CA SER A 22 -4.73 -2.31 -14.72
C SER A 22 -3.38 -2.71 -14.09
N VAL A 23 -3.35 -3.00 -12.78
CA VAL A 23 -2.15 -3.46 -12.06
C VAL A 23 -1.74 -4.86 -12.50
N PRO A 24 -0.43 -5.18 -12.59
CA PRO A 24 0.04 -6.53 -12.93
C PRO A 24 -0.30 -7.58 -11.86
N GLU A 25 -0.49 -8.82 -12.30
CA GLU A 25 -0.69 -10.00 -11.45
C GLU A 25 0.66 -10.57 -10.95
N THR A 26 1.37 -9.79 -10.15
CA THR A 26 2.70 -10.15 -9.65
C THR A 26 2.87 -9.80 -8.17
N SER A 27 3.97 -10.25 -7.57
CA SER A 27 4.31 -9.95 -6.18
C SER A 27 4.71 -8.48 -6.00
N GLY A 28 4.33 -7.91 -4.87
CA GLY A 28 4.71 -6.55 -4.54
C GLY A 28 4.08 -5.99 -3.27
N VAL A 29 4.37 -4.71 -3.03
CA VAL A 29 3.80 -3.93 -1.94
C VAL A 29 2.88 -2.85 -2.48
N PHE A 30 1.89 -2.45 -1.70
CA PHE A 30 1.03 -1.33 -2.03
C PHE A 30 0.70 -0.49 -0.79
N VAL A 31 0.43 0.78 -1.01
CA VAL A 31 0.07 1.73 0.03
C VAL A 31 -1.19 2.46 -0.39
N MET A 32 -2.12 2.65 0.54
CA MET A 32 -3.39 3.34 0.30
C MET A 32 -3.50 4.58 1.19
N HIS A 33 -4.05 5.67 0.65
CA HIS A 33 -4.19 6.91 1.39
C HIS A 33 -5.51 7.65 1.14
N THR A 34 -5.83 8.56 2.04
CA THR A 34 -6.83 9.62 1.85
C THR A 34 -6.24 10.95 2.28
N ALA A 35 -6.32 11.98 1.44
CA ALA A 35 -5.72 13.30 1.70
C ALA A 35 -4.27 13.23 2.27
N MET A 36 -3.40 12.47 1.61
CA MET A 36 -2.00 12.21 2.01
C MET A 36 -1.79 11.45 3.34
N LYS A 37 -2.86 11.09 4.07
CA LYS A 37 -2.79 10.21 5.24
C LYS A 37 -2.83 8.75 4.80
N ILE A 38 -1.77 8.01 5.08
CA ILE A 38 -1.72 6.56 4.82
C ILE A 38 -2.73 5.84 5.72
N LEU A 39 -3.60 5.06 5.11
CA LEU A 39 -4.61 4.25 5.79
C LEU A 39 -4.15 2.81 5.96
N PHE A 40 -3.39 2.29 4.99
CA PHE A 40 -2.99 0.89 4.94
C PHE A 40 -1.71 0.69 4.14
N ILE A 41 -0.91 -0.29 4.57
CA ILE A 41 0.32 -0.75 3.90
C ILE A 41 0.20 -2.27 3.73
N GLY A 42 0.10 -2.70 2.48
CA GLY A 42 -0.11 -4.09 2.10
C GLY A 42 1.08 -4.70 1.37
N SER A 43 1.15 -6.02 1.41
CA SER A 43 2.00 -6.87 0.58
C SER A 43 1.10 -7.91 -0.07
N ALA A 44 1.47 -8.36 -1.26
CA ALA A 44 0.71 -9.35 -2.01
C ALA A 44 1.63 -10.20 -2.86
N LYS A 45 1.27 -11.47 -3.05
CA LYS A 45 1.83 -12.31 -4.12
C LYS A 45 1.21 -12.02 -5.48
N ASN A 46 0.01 -11.42 -5.47
CA ASN A 46 -0.70 -10.94 -6.64
C ASN A 46 -1.32 -9.57 -6.30
N LEU A 47 -0.66 -8.50 -6.73
CA LEU A 47 -1.06 -7.13 -6.48
C LEU A 47 -2.49 -6.83 -6.96
N ARG A 48 -2.83 -7.24 -8.19
CA ARG A 48 -4.17 -7.04 -8.76
C ARG A 48 -5.26 -7.66 -7.87
N ALA A 49 -5.11 -8.94 -7.53
CA ALA A 49 -6.09 -9.65 -6.71
C ALA A 49 -6.26 -8.97 -5.34
N SER A 50 -5.16 -8.69 -4.64
CA SER A 50 -5.22 -8.06 -3.31
C SER A 50 -5.77 -6.64 -3.34
N LEU A 51 -5.52 -5.86 -4.40
CA LEU A 51 -6.13 -4.54 -4.57
C LEU A 51 -7.63 -4.63 -4.83
N LEU A 52 -8.08 -5.61 -5.62
CA LEU A 52 -9.51 -5.85 -5.85
C LEU A 52 -10.21 -6.32 -4.57
N GLU A 53 -9.59 -7.22 -3.80
CA GLU A 53 -10.09 -7.63 -2.48
C GLU A 53 -10.12 -6.46 -1.51
N SER A 54 -9.19 -5.51 -1.61
CA SER A 54 -9.19 -4.33 -0.75
C SER A 54 -10.40 -3.41 -0.98
N LEU A 55 -11.02 -3.45 -2.16
CA LEU A 55 -12.22 -2.64 -2.46
C LEU A 55 -13.44 -3.04 -1.62
N ILE A 56 -13.46 -4.27 -1.09
CA ILE A 56 -14.55 -4.77 -0.25
C ILE A 56 -14.24 -4.65 1.26
N ILE A 57 -13.06 -4.13 1.62
CA ILE A 57 -12.68 -3.94 3.03
C ILE A 57 -13.31 -2.64 3.53
N GLN A 58 -14.24 -2.75 4.48
CA GLN A 58 -14.99 -1.61 5.02
C GLN A 58 -14.09 -0.46 5.53
N CYS A 59 -12.98 -0.77 6.20
CA CYS A 59 -12.07 0.29 6.68
C CYS A 59 -11.47 1.12 5.53
N LEU A 60 -11.27 0.50 4.36
CA LEU A 60 -10.65 1.13 3.19
C LEU A 60 -11.63 1.92 2.32
N GLU A 61 -12.92 1.98 2.66
CA GLU A 61 -13.91 2.80 1.93
C GLU A 61 -13.50 4.28 1.82
N LYS A 62 -12.74 4.78 2.80
CA LYS A 62 -12.24 6.17 2.80
C LYS A 62 -10.99 6.37 1.94
N ALA A 63 -10.33 5.30 1.51
CA ALA A 63 -9.14 5.40 0.66
C ALA A 63 -9.51 5.99 -0.70
N LYS A 64 -8.66 6.89 -1.20
CA LYS A 64 -8.88 7.58 -2.48
C LYS A 64 -7.86 7.22 -3.52
N ARG A 65 -6.62 6.95 -3.09
CA ARG A 65 -5.53 6.60 -4.00
C ARG A 65 -4.70 5.49 -3.42
N PHE A 66 -4.08 4.73 -4.32
CA PHE A 66 -3.07 3.76 -3.98
C PHE A 66 -1.86 3.93 -4.89
N ARG A 67 -0.72 3.41 -4.46
CA ARG A 67 0.41 3.14 -5.34
C ARG A 67 1.02 1.80 -4.97
N TYR A 68 1.76 1.21 -5.89
CA TYR A 68 2.36 -0.10 -5.68
C TYR A 68 3.81 -0.12 -6.16
N MET A 69 4.52 -1.15 -5.75
CA MET A 69 5.86 -1.48 -6.24
C MET A 69 5.94 -2.99 -6.44
N VAL A 70 6.37 -3.40 -7.62
CA VAL A 70 6.63 -4.81 -7.95
C VAL A 70 7.94 -5.22 -7.30
N THR A 71 7.93 -6.33 -6.56
CA THR A 71 9.10 -6.84 -5.86
C THR A 71 8.84 -8.24 -5.32
N ASP A 72 9.88 -9.09 -5.33
CA ASP A 72 9.87 -10.42 -4.69
C ASP A 72 10.20 -10.36 -3.18
N SER A 73 10.54 -9.17 -2.67
CA SER A 73 10.85 -8.93 -1.25
C SER A 73 9.71 -8.20 -0.52
N GLN A 74 8.47 -8.45 -0.95
CA GLN A 74 7.28 -7.70 -0.53
C GLN A 74 7.05 -7.68 0.99
N GLU A 75 7.28 -8.79 1.70
CA GLU A 75 7.09 -8.82 3.15
C GLU A 75 8.13 -7.95 3.87
N LYS A 76 9.42 -8.11 3.51
CA LYS A 76 10.52 -7.31 4.08
C LYS A 76 10.32 -5.81 3.83
N ILE A 77 9.87 -5.44 2.64
CA ILE A 77 9.62 -4.05 2.28
C ILE A 77 8.39 -3.51 3.03
N LYS A 78 7.30 -4.27 3.12
CA LYS A 78 6.13 -3.90 3.92
C LYS A 78 6.50 -3.66 5.38
N GLU A 79 7.25 -4.57 5.98
CA GLU A 79 7.73 -4.41 7.36
C GLU A 79 8.52 -3.11 7.54
N ARG A 80 9.47 -2.83 6.63
CA ARG A 80 10.23 -1.57 6.64
C ARG A 80 9.32 -0.35 6.53
N LEU A 81 8.36 -0.37 5.61
CA LEU A 81 7.40 0.74 5.42
C LEU A 81 6.52 0.96 6.66
N ILE A 82 6.09 -0.11 7.33
CA ILE A 82 5.34 -0.03 8.58
C ILE A 82 6.21 0.57 9.69
N GLN A 83 7.46 0.12 9.84
CA GLN A 83 8.37 0.67 10.84
C GLN A 83 8.66 2.16 10.60
N ASP A 84 8.86 2.55 9.35
CA ASP A 84 9.06 3.96 8.99
C ASP A 84 7.82 4.82 9.26
N TYR A 85 6.63 4.28 9.01
CA TYR A 85 5.37 4.93 9.37
C TYR A 85 5.27 5.11 10.89
N ILE A 86 5.45 4.03 11.67
CA ILE A 86 5.37 4.05 13.14
C ILE A 86 6.32 5.11 13.73
N LYS A 87 7.57 5.17 13.25
CA LYS A 87 8.56 6.17 13.70
C LYS A 87 8.10 7.60 13.44
N LYS A 88 7.44 7.86 12.30
CA LYS A 88 6.94 9.20 11.92
C LYS A 88 5.62 9.56 12.59
N HIS A 89 4.88 8.59 13.11
CA HIS A 89 3.53 8.75 13.65
C HIS A 89 3.44 8.40 15.14
N ASN A 90 4.48 8.70 15.92
CA ASN A 90 4.51 8.55 17.38
C ASN A 90 4.14 7.14 17.86
N GLY A 91 4.65 6.10 17.19
CA GLY A 91 4.38 4.71 17.58
C GLY A 91 3.07 4.14 17.02
N ASN A 92 2.26 4.91 16.31
CA ASN A 92 0.96 4.47 15.82
C ASN A 92 1.03 3.72 14.48
N LEU A 93 0.18 2.72 14.32
CA LEU A 93 -0.09 2.06 13.05
C LEU A 93 -1.02 2.91 12.14
N PRO A 94 -1.03 2.65 10.82
CA PRO A 94 -2.05 3.16 9.92
C PRO A 94 -3.46 2.78 10.41
N GLU A 95 -4.44 3.65 10.16
CA GLU A 95 -5.79 3.53 10.72
C GLU A 95 -6.43 2.15 10.48
N CYS A 96 -6.30 1.60 9.27
CA CYS A 96 -6.87 0.30 8.92
C CYS A 96 -5.99 -0.91 9.25
N MET A 97 -4.91 -0.69 9.99
CA MET A 97 -4.04 -1.74 10.51
C MET A 97 -4.08 -1.83 12.04
N LYS A 98 -4.81 -0.92 12.71
CA LYS A 98 -5.02 -1.00 14.15
C LYS A 98 -5.98 -2.15 14.45
N THR A 99 -5.59 -3.07 15.31
CA THR A 99 -6.51 -4.04 15.93
C THR A 99 -7.44 -3.28 16.88
N ASN A 100 -8.75 -3.42 16.69
CA ASN A 100 -9.72 -3.21 17.76
C ASN A 100 -9.77 -4.46 18.63
#